data_AF-A0A7S1IDH7-F1
#
_entry.id   AF-A0A7S1IDH7-F1
#
_cell.length_a   1.000
_cell.length_b   1.000
_cell.length_c   1.000
_cell.angle_alpha   90.00
_cell.angle_beta   90.00
_cell.angle_gamma   90.00
#
_symmetry.space_group_name_H-M   'P 1'
#
loop_
_entity.id
_entity.type
_entity.pdbx_description
1 polymer ?
#
loop_
_entity_poly.entity_id
_entity_poly.type
_entity_poly.pdbx_seq_one_letter_code
_entity_poly.pdbx_strand_id
1 'polypeptide(L)'
;KAFVVGESMGGAVALTILHRNPKEFVDGAVLVVPMCRIAPQLMPHPVVVSVLTKLAILFPTWSIVPSKDLLDQTFKDQVSCDEAKLNPFRYTQKLRLATGLQLLQATQSIQNFAPNITTPFLVVHGAADVVTDPIASQELYERAGSSDKTLRTYTGGWHFLWSEEEPIHSNFREDMKEWLAARW
;
A
#
# COMPACT_ATOMS: atom_id res chain seq x y z
N LYS A 1 -20.38 -13.64 -2.51
CA LYS A 1 -19.21 -12.90 -3.04
C LYS A 1 -18.29 -12.54 -1.88
N ALA A 2 -16.98 -12.60 -2.08
CA ALA A 2 -15.96 -12.23 -1.11
C ALA A 2 -14.99 -11.22 -1.72
N PHE A 3 -14.86 -10.05 -1.09
CA PHE A 3 -13.95 -8.99 -1.54
C PHE A 3 -12.94 -8.67 -0.44
N VAL A 4 -11.73 -8.28 -0.84
CA VAL A 4 -10.69 -7.82 0.08
C VAL A 4 -10.43 -6.33 -0.14
N VAL A 5 -10.41 -5.56 0.93
CA VAL A 5 -9.96 -4.16 0.90
C VAL A 5 -8.61 -4.09 1.62
N GLY A 6 -7.60 -3.56 0.94
CA GLY A 6 -6.25 -3.42 1.48
C GLY A 6 -5.72 -2.01 1.28
N GLU A 7 -5.33 -1.35 2.36
CA GLU A 7 -4.72 -0.02 2.36
C GLU A 7 -3.21 -0.09 2.59
N SER A 8 -2.42 0.64 1.80
CA SER A 8 -0.96 0.75 2.00
C SER A 8 -0.27 -0.62 2.05
N MET A 9 0.43 -0.97 3.14
CA MET A 9 0.97 -2.32 3.38
C MET A 9 -0.12 -3.41 3.30
N GLY A 10 -1.34 -3.13 3.76
CA GLY A 10 -2.49 -4.03 3.59
C GLY A 10 -2.85 -4.28 2.13
N GLY A 11 -2.61 -3.30 1.24
CA GLY A 11 -2.71 -3.48 -0.21
C GLY A 11 -1.68 -4.47 -0.76
N ALA A 12 -0.44 -4.46 -0.24
CA ALA A 12 0.58 -5.46 -0.59
C ALA A 12 0.17 -6.88 -0.14
N VAL A 13 -0.45 -6.98 1.04
CA VAL A 13 -1.01 -8.25 1.52
C VAL A 13 -2.17 -8.71 0.62
N ALA A 14 -3.10 -7.82 0.27
CA ALA A 14 -4.19 -8.12 -0.64
C ALA A 14 -3.68 -8.61 -2.00
N LEU A 15 -2.68 -7.95 -2.59
CA LEU A 15 -2.02 -8.38 -3.83
C LEU A 15 -1.38 -9.78 -3.70
N THR A 16 -0.77 -10.07 -2.55
CA THR A 16 -0.21 -11.39 -2.28
C THR A 16 -1.31 -12.46 -2.16
N ILE A 17 -2.46 -12.12 -1.56
CA ILE A 17 -3.64 -12.99 -1.53
C ILE A 17 -4.13 -13.25 -2.96
N LEU A 18 -4.29 -12.22 -3.78
CA LEU A 18 -4.73 -12.36 -5.18
C LEU A 18 -3.78 -13.23 -6.00
N HIS A 19 -2.47 -13.06 -5.82
CA HIS A 19 -1.47 -13.88 -6.51
C HIS A 19 -1.50 -15.34 -6.06
N ARG A 20 -1.62 -15.58 -4.75
CA ARG A 20 -1.66 -16.95 -4.21
C ARG A 20 -2.97 -17.65 -4.47
N ASN A 21 -4.05 -16.91 -4.71
CA ASN A 21 -5.43 -17.36 -4.75
C ASN A 21 -5.58 -18.65 -5.58
N PRO A 22 -5.54 -19.82 -4.93
CA PRO A 22 -5.61 -21.08 -5.63
C PRO A 22 -7.08 -21.35 -5.90
N LYS A 23 -7.58 -20.81 -7.01
CA LYS A 23 -8.96 -20.95 -7.52
C LYS A 23 -10.04 -20.62 -6.46
N GLU A 24 -10.53 -19.37 -6.52
CA GLU A 24 -11.89 -18.95 -6.05
C GLU A 24 -12.11 -18.56 -4.57
N PHE A 25 -11.12 -18.08 -3.81
CA PHE A 25 -11.39 -17.54 -2.44
C PHE A 25 -11.86 -16.09 -2.40
N VAL A 26 -11.48 -15.28 -3.39
CA VAL A 26 -11.76 -13.84 -3.45
C VAL A 26 -12.23 -13.49 -4.86
N ASP A 27 -13.38 -12.85 -4.96
CA ASP A 27 -14.02 -12.40 -6.21
C ASP A 27 -13.42 -11.08 -6.73
N GLY A 28 -12.84 -10.27 -5.86
CA GLY A 28 -12.16 -9.03 -6.24
C GLY A 28 -11.48 -8.32 -5.08
N ALA A 29 -10.69 -7.27 -5.39
CA ALA A 29 -10.07 -6.44 -4.37
C ALA A 29 -10.19 -4.94 -4.63
N VAL A 30 -10.28 -4.17 -3.55
CA VAL A 30 -10.04 -2.72 -3.56
C VAL A 30 -8.70 -2.44 -2.90
N LEU A 31 -7.81 -1.83 -3.66
CA LEU A 31 -6.43 -1.52 -3.27
C LEU A 31 -6.33 -0.01 -3.07
N VAL A 32 -6.30 0.43 -1.82
CA VAL A 32 -6.21 1.85 -1.43
C VAL A 32 -4.74 2.19 -1.21
N VAL A 33 -4.19 3.12 -2.00
CA VAL A 33 -2.78 3.57 -1.95
C VAL A 33 -1.76 2.42 -1.76
N PRO A 34 -1.87 1.30 -2.51
CA PRO A 34 -1.18 0.05 -2.17
C PRO A 34 0.34 0.18 -2.23
N MET A 35 1.02 -0.48 -1.28
CA MET A 35 2.48 -0.53 -1.25
C MET A 35 3.03 -1.51 -2.30
N CYS A 36 3.07 -1.08 -3.56
CA CYS A 36 3.56 -1.88 -4.69
C CYS A 36 5.08 -1.78 -4.91
N ARG A 37 5.70 -0.71 -4.39
CA ARG A 37 7.13 -0.40 -4.52
C ARG A 37 7.57 0.46 -3.34
N ILE A 38 8.83 0.37 -2.94
CA ILE A 38 9.43 1.36 -2.04
C ILE A 38 9.96 2.51 -2.90
N ALA A 39 9.52 3.73 -2.59
CA ALA A 39 9.93 4.90 -3.35
C ALA A 39 11.48 5.06 -3.29
N PRO A 40 12.16 5.40 -4.41
CA PRO A 40 13.62 5.49 -4.45
C PRO A 40 14.22 6.39 -3.36
N GLN A 41 13.54 7.49 -3.02
CA GLN A 41 13.94 8.44 -1.98
C GLN A 41 13.85 7.88 -0.55
N LEU A 42 13.08 6.80 -0.35
CA LEU A 42 12.94 6.10 0.94
C LEU A 42 13.87 4.90 1.05
N MET A 43 14.50 4.48 -0.05
CA MET A 43 15.42 3.34 -0.07
C MET A 43 16.77 3.71 0.56
N PRO A 44 17.24 2.98 1.59
CA PRO A 44 18.59 3.12 2.10
C PRO A 44 19.63 2.75 1.03
N HIS A 45 20.85 3.26 1.18
CA HIS A 45 21.96 2.90 0.30
C HIS A 45 22.14 1.36 0.24
N PRO A 46 22.45 0.75 -0.93
CA PRO A 46 22.52 -0.72 -1.07
C PRO A 46 23.45 -1.41 -0.06
N VAL A 47 24.55 -0.75 0.31
CA VAL A 47 25.47 -1.23 1.36
C VAL A 47 24.76 -1.32 2.73
N VAL A 48 23.95 -0.32 3.09
CA VAL A 48 23.16 -0.33 4.32
C VAL A 48 22.15 -1.47 4.28
N VAL A 49 21.44 -1.64 3.16
CA VAL A 49 20.50 -2.76 2.98
C VAL A 49 21.20 -4.11 3.18
N SER A 50 22.40 -4.29 2.62
CA SER A 50 23.18 -5.53 2.78
C SER A 50 23.57 -5.80 4.24
N VAL A 51 24.05 -4.77 4.96
CA VAL A 51 24.40 -4.88 6.38
C VAL A 51 23.17 -5.22 7.23
N LEU A 52 22.08 -4.47 7.05
CA LEU A 52 20.84 -4.68 7.80
C LEU A 52 20.23 -6.07 7.54
N THR A 53 20.33 -6.57 6.31
CA THR A 53 19.87 -7.92 5.94
C THR A 53 20.64 -9.00 6.71
N LYS A 54 21.97 -8.87 6.81
CA LYS A 54 22.80 -9.81 7.59
C LYS A 54 22.47 -9.74 9.09
N LEU A 55 22.28 -8.53 9.63
CA LEU A 55 21.90 -8.35 11.03
C LEU A 55 20.51 -8.93 11.34
N ALA A 56 19.57 -8.87 10.39
CA ALA A 56 18.22 -9.41 10.56
C ALA A 56 18.20 -10.93 10.85
N ILE A 57 19.23 -11.66 10.43
CA ILE A 57 19.37 -13.11 10.69
C ILE A 57 19.58 -13.38 12.19
N LEU A 58 20.41 -12.56 12.84
CA LEU A 58 20.79 -12.73 14.25
C LEU A 58 19.88 -11.94 15.19
N PHE A 59 19.43 -10.77 14.76
CA PHE A 59 18.69 -9.80 15.58
C PHE A 59 17.42 -9.29 14.88
N PRO A 60 16.48 -10.17 14.50
CA PRO A 60 15.32 -9.81 13.67
C PRO A 60 14.41 -8.76 14.31
N THR A 61 14.40 -8.66 15.64
CA THR A 61 13.52 -7.78 16.40
C THR A 61 14.11 -6.39 16.66
N TRP A 62 15.36 -6.13 16.30
CA TRP A 62 15.98 -4.83 16.53
C TRP A 62 15.32 -3.72 15.70
N SER A 63 14.82 -2.70 16.39
CA SER A 63 14.13 -1.53 15.84
C SER A 63 15.13 -0.47 15.37
N ILE A 64 15.99 -0.82 14.39
CA ILE A 64 17.10 0.06 13.96
C ILE A 64 17.08 0.42 12.47
N VAL A 65 16.07 -0.02 11.71
CA VAL A 65 15.97 0.32 10.29
C VAL A 65 15.86 1.85 10.17
N PRO A 66 16.70 2.50 9.36
CA PRO A 66 16.58 3.92 9.08
C PRO A 66 15.28 4.20 8.33
N SER A 67 14.27 4.70 9.04
CA SER A 67 12.99 5.11 8.48
C SER A 67 12.62 6.50 9.02
N LYS A 68 12.00 7.32 8.18
CA LYS A 68 11.35 8.55 8.62
C LYS A 68 9.96 8.21 9.15
N ASP A 69 9.53 8.85 10.23
CA ASP A 69 8.11 8.85 10.55
C ASP A 69 7.43 9.73 9.48
N LEU A 70 6.52 9.14 8.72
CA LEU A 70 5.83 9.81 7.61
C LEU A 70 4.42 10.25 8.01
N LEU A 71 4.07 10.18 9.29
CA LEU A 71 2.70 10.48 9.75
C LEU A 71 2.21 11.86 9.31
N ASP A 72 3.05 12.90 9.41
CA ASP A 72 2.71 14.26 8.97
C ASP A 72 2.53 14.39 7.44
N GLN A 73 3.00 13.41 6.67
CA GLN A 73 2.83 13.32 5.21
C GLN A 73 1.69 12.37 4.82
N THR A 74 1.16 11.59 5.77
CA THR A 74 0.05 10.67 5.54
C THR A 74 -1.29 11.39 5.46
N PHE A 75 -1.48 12.38 6.33
CA PHE A 75 -2.75 13.10 6.51
C PHE A 75 -2.61 14.55 6.07
N LYS A 76 -3.52 14.99 5.20
CA LYS A 76 -3.65 16.40 4.85
C LYS A 76 -4.46 17.17 5.90
N ASP A 77 -5.49 16.54 6.45
CA ASP A 77 -6.27 17.06 7.57
C ASP A 77 -5.47 16.94 8.89
N GLN A 78 -5.27 18.09 9.54
CA GLN A 78 -4.49 18.16 10.78
C GLN A 78 -5.20 17.46 11.93
N VAL A 79 -6.54 17.50 11.98
CA VAL A 79 -7.30 16.86 13.07
C VAL A 79 -7.09 15.35 13.03
N SER A 80 -7.24 14.73 11.87
CA SER A 80 -6.98 13.29 11.67
C SER A 80 -5.53 12.92 11.96
N CYS A 81 -4.57 13.78 11.60
CA CYS A 81 -3.16 13.59 11.92
C CYS A 81 -2.92 13.55 13.45
N ASP A 82 -3.51 14.50 14.18
CA ASP A 82 -3.37 14.60 15.63
C ASP A 82 -4.06 13.44 16.36
N GLU A 83 -5.23 13.00 15.89
CA GLU A 83 -5.88 11.78 16.38
C GLU A 83 -5.00 10.54 16.18
N ALA A 84 -4.38 10.40 15.00
CA ALA A 84 -3.46 9.30 14.71
C ALA A 84 -2.20 9.34 15.61
N LYS A 85 -1.69 10.53 15.94
CA LYS A 85 -0.57 10.71 16.89
C LYS A 85 -0.93 10.26 18.30
N LEU A 86 -2.15 10.55 18.74
CA LEU A 86 -2.64 10.27 20.09
C LEU A 86 -3.08 8.82 20.29
N ASN A 87 -3.20 8.02 19.22
CA ASN A 87 -3.64 6.63 19.30
C ASN A 87 -2.64 5.77 20.12
N PRO A 88 -3.05 5.22 21.28
CA PRO A 88 -2.16 4.43 22.15
C PRO A 88 -1.78 3.07 21.56
N PHE A 89 -2.50 2.60 20.53
CA PHE A 89 -2.21 1.35 19.84
C PHE A 89 -1.24 1.54 18.66
N ARG A 90 -0.82 2.77 18.36
CA ARG A 90 0.16 3.05 17.30
C ARG A 90 1.54 2.55 17.69
N TYR A 91 2.19 1.81 16.79
CA TYR A 91 3.61 1.51 16.92
C TYR A 91 4.44 2.76 16.61
N THR A 92 5.21 3.26 17.58
CA THR A 92 5.95 4.53 17.49
C THR A 92 7.47 4.36 17.37
N GLN A 93 7.97 3.13 17.49
CA GLN A 93 9.39 2.85 17.34
C GLN A 93 9.77 2.77 15.85
N LYS A 94 11.07 2.84 15.57
CA LYS A 94 11.61 2.55 14.25
C LYS A 94 11.24 1.13 13.79
N LEU A 95 11.23 0.93 12.49
CA LEU A 95 10.92 -0.37 11.91
C LEU A 95 11.93 -1.44 12.37
N ARG A 96 11.41 -2.63 12.72
CA ARG A 96 12.23 -3.79 13.07
C ARG A 96 12.93 -4.36 11.84
N LEU A 97 14.13 -4.93 12.02
CA LEU A 97 14.93 -5.46 10.92
C LEU A 97 14.19 -6.48 10.07
N ALA A 98 13.57 -7.48 10.69
CA ALA A 98 12.80 -8.49 9.96
C ALA A 98 11.63 -7.86 9.20
N THR A 99 10.90 -6.92 9.80
CA THR A 99 9.80 -6.23 9.13
C THR A 99 10.28 -5.44 7.91
N GLY A 100 11.36 -4.66 8.04
CA GLY A 100 11.95 -3.93 6.92
C GLY A 100 12.37 -4.85 5.76
N LEU A 101 12.99 -5.99 6.10
CA LEU A 101 13.34 -7.00 5.10
C LEU A 101 12.10 -7.59 4.41
N GLN A 102 11.04 -7.88 5.17
CA GLN A 102 9.78 -8.38 4.59
C GLN A 102 9.10 -7.35 3.69
N LEU A 103 9.09 -6.06 4.04
CA LEU A 103 8.53 -5.01 3.18
C LEU A 103 9.30 -4.90 1.86
N LEU A 104 10.64 -4.95 1.92
CA LEU A 104 11.49 -4.94 0.73
C LEU A 104 11.23 -6.17 -0.16
N GLN A 105 11.17 -7.36 0.43
CA GLN A 105 10.91 -8.60 -0.30
C GLN A 105 9.49 -8.63 -0.89
N ALA A 106 8.49 -8.14 -0.17
CA ALA A 106 7.11 -8.10 -0.62
C ALA A 106 6.95 -7.21 -1.85
N THR A 107 7.50 -5.99 -1.81
CA THR A 107 7.43 -5.04 -2.94
C THR A 107 8.18 -5.57 -4.16
N GLN A 108 9.37 -6.17 -3.98
CA GLN A 108 10.08 -6.85 -5.08
C GLN A 108 9.28 -8.02 -5.67
N SER A 109 8.63 -8.81 -4.83
CA SER A 109 7.82 -9.95 -5.27
C SER A 109 6.59 -9.49 -6.05
N ILE A 110 5.88 -8.46 -5.57
CA ILE A 110 4.71 -7.88 -6.25
C ILE A 110 5.05 -7.46 -7.68
N GLN A 111 6.20 -6.79 -7.86
CA GLN A 111 6.67 -6.40 -9.19
C GLN A 111 6.90 -7.60 -10.10
N ASN A 112 7.21 -8.79 -9.58
CA ASN A 112 7.42 -9.97 -10.41
C ASN A 112 6.11 -10.70 -10.72
N PHE A 113 5.22 -10.82 -9.75
CA PHE A 113 3.99 -11.59 -9.92
C PHE A 113 2.77 -10.79 -10.38
N ALA A 114 2.84 -9.46 -10.45
CA ALA A 114 1.73 -8.63 -10.90
C ALA A 114 1.08 -9.13 -12.21
N PRO A 115 1.82 -9.53 -13.26
CA PRO A 115 1.23 -10.10 -14.48
C PRO A 115 0.38 -11.36 -14.28
N ASN A 116 0.60 -12.10 -13.19
CA ASN A 116 -0.14 -13.31 -12.87
C ASN A 116 -1.44 -13.02 -12.11
N ILE A 117 -1.70 -11.77 -11.71
CA ILE A 117 -2.94 -11.39 -11.04
C ILE A 117 -4.03 -11.23 -12.08
N THR A 118 -4.96 -12.18 -12.13
CA THR A 118 -6.12 -12.19 -13.04
C THR A 118 -7.44 -11.86 -12.35
N THR A 119 -7.46 -11.80 -11.02
CA THR A 119 -8.66 -11.46 -10.24
C THR A 119 -9.04 -9.99 -10.43
N PRO A 120 -10.34 -9.65 -10.52
CA PRO A 120 -10.80 -8.27 -10.62
C PRO A 120 -10.28 -7.37 -9.50
N PHE A 121 -9.86 -6.15 -9.82
CA PHE A 121 -9.48 -5.19 -8.79
C PHE A 121 -9.70 -3.72 -9.16
N LEU A 122 -9.90 -2.90 -8.13
CA LEU A 122 -9.87 -1.45 -8.18
C LEU A 122 -8.63 -0.96 -7.44
N VAL A 123 -7.87 -0.05 -8.05
CA VAL A 123 -6.84 0.74 -7.39
C VAL A 123 -7.34 2.18 -7.25
N VAL A 124 -7.22 2.74 -6.05
CA VAL A 124 -7.52 4.14 -5.74
C VAL A 124 -6.30 4.76 -5.08
N HIS A 125 -5.85 5.92 -5.58
CA HIS A 125 -4.59 6.52 -5.14
C HIS A 125 -4.64 8.05 -5.15
N GLY A 126 -4.04 8.71 -4.15
CA GLY A 126 -3.83 10.16 -4.16
C GLY A 126 -2.64 10.56 -5.05
N ALA A 127 -2.82 11.52 -5.95
CA ALA A 127 -1.73 11.93 -6.87
C ALA A 127 -0.55 12.63 -6.16
N ALA A 128 -0.78 13.15 -4.95
CA ALA A 128 0.21 13.82 -4.12
C ALA A 128 0.71 12.95 -2.96
N ASP A 129 0.44 11.63 -3.00
CA ASP A 129 0.97 10.68 -2.03
C ASP A 129 2.50 10.60 -2.13
N VAL A 130 3.17 10.80 -1.00
CA VAL A 130 4.63 10.70 -0.85
C VAL A 130 5.06 9.51 0.00
N VAL A 131 4.09 8.77 0.56
CA VAL A 131 4.29 7.59 1.41
C VAL A 131 4.36 6.34 0.54
N THR A 132 3.37 6.15 -0.34
CA THR A 132 3.42 5.15 -1.42
C THR A 132 3.40 5.87 -2.77
N ASP A 133 4.17 5.36 -3.72
CA ASP A 133 4.38 6.04 -5.00
C ASP A 133 3.20 5.78 -5.96
N PRO A 134 2.44 6.81 -6.42
CA PRO A 134 1.33 6.64 -7.34
C PRO A 134 1.75 5.99 -8.66
N ILE A 135 3.01 6.20 -9.09
CA ILE A 135 3.57 5.56 -10.28
C ILE A 135 3.58 4.04 -10.11
N ALA A 136 3.83 3.53 -8.90
CA ALA A 136 3.80 2.09 -8.65
C ALA A 136 2.38 1.49 -8.77
N SER A 137 1.34 2.28 -8.49
CA SER A 137 -0.05 1.89 -8.76
C SER A 137 -0.39 1.90 -10.25
N GLN A 138 0.14 2.86 -11.01
CA GLN A 138 0.04 2.87 -12.47
C GLN A 138 0.74 1.65 -13.07
N GLU A 139 1.98 1.36 -12.65
CA GLU A 139 2.74 0.18 -13.09
C GLU A 139 2.00 -1.13 -12.76
N LEU A 140 1.40 -1.24 -11.57
CA LEU A 140 0.56 -2.38 -11.20
C LEU A 140 -0.62 -2.53 -12.17
N TYR A 141 -1.36 -1.44 -12.40
CA TYR A 141 -2.52 -1.43 -13.29
C TYR A 141 -2.14 -1.87 -14.71
N GLU A 142 -1.06 -1.35 -15.26
CA GLU A 142 -0.60 -1.69 -16.62
C GLU A 142 -0.18 -3.16 -16.72
N ARG A 143 0.61 -3.63 -15.75
CA ARG A 143 1.26 -4.94 -15.82
C ARG A 143 0.37 -6.10 -15.40
N ALA A 144 -0.67 -5.86 -14.60
CA ALA A 144 -1.51 -6.94 -14.09
C ALA A 144 -2.28 -7.68 -15.20
N GLY A 145 -2.43 -9.00 -15.07
CA GLY A 145 -3.11 -9.86 -16.05
C GLY A 145 -4.64 -9.78 -16.02
N SER A 146 -5.23 -9.07 -15.06
CA SER A 146 -6.69 -8.96 -14.94
C SER A 146 -7.28 -8.23 -16.14
N SER A 147 -8.32 -8.82 -16.73
CA SER A 147 -9.15 -8.18 -17.75
C SER A 147 -10.13 -7.17 -17.16
N ASP A 148 -10.42 -7.27 -15.86
CA ASP A 148 -11.30 -6.37 -15.11
C ASP A 148 -10.48 -5.64 -14.06
N LYS A 149 -9.93 -4.50 -14.45
CA LYS A 149 -9.11 -3.65 -13.58
C LYS A 149 -9.45 -2.20 -13.80
N THR A 150 -9.48 -1.43 -12.72
CA THR A 150 -9.75 0.02 -12.75
C THR A 150 -8.71 0.73 -11.90
N LEU A 151 -8.22 1.88 -12.37
CA LEU A 151 -7.38 2.78 -11.60
C LEU A 151 -8.05 4.15 -11.52
N ARG A 152 -8.19 4.67 -10.30
CA ARG A 152 -8.62 6.04 -10.01
C ARG A 152 -7.51 6.76 -9.27
N THR A 153 -7.13 7.92 -9.79
CA THR A 153 -6.10 8.77 -9.19
C THR A 153 -6.71 10.14 -8.88
N TYR A 154 -6.62 10.58 -7.63
CA TYR A 154 -7.22 11.83 -7.17
C TYR A 154 -6.18 12.95 -7.11
N THR A 155 -6.30 13.94 -8.00
CA THR A 155 -5.38 15.09 -8.07
C THR A 155 -5.31 15.81 -6.73
N GLY A 156 -4.11 15.94 -6.17
CA GLY A 156 -3.87 16.63 -4.89
C GLY A 156 -4.21 15.82 -3.63
N GLY A 157 -4.74 14.60 -3.76
CA GLY A 157 -4.98 13.69 -2.65
C GLY A 157 -3.68 13.08 -2.12
N TRP A 158 -3.57 12.93 -0.81
CA TRP A 158 -2.43 12.35 -0.09
C TRP A 158 -2.66 10.86 0.17
N HIS A 159 -1.90 10.28 1.11
CA HIS A 159 -1.95 8.86 1.43
C HIS A 159 -3.28 8.43 2.05
N PHE A 160 -3.77 9.17 3.05
CA PHE A 160 -4.98 8.78 3.78
C PHE A 160 -6.25 9.37 3.16
N LEU A 161 -6.72 8.74 2.07
CA LEU A 161 -7.90 9.18 1.32
C LEU A 161 -9.19 9.28 2.15
N TRP A 162 -9.27 8.56 3.27
CA TRP A 162 -10.43 8.57 4.17
C TRP A 162 -10.64 9.90 4.91
N SER A 163 -9.59 10.72 5.06
CA SER A 163 -9.67 12.04 5.70
C SER A 163 -9.40 13.20 4.73
N GLU A 164 -9.52 12.96 3.43
CA GLU A 164 -9.34 14.02 2.44
C GLU A 164 -10.47 15.04 2.46
N GLU A 165 -10.19 16.23 1.92
CA GLU A 165 -11.22 17.25 1.73
C GLU A 165 -12.13 16.89 0.55
N GLU A 166 -13.31 17.50 0.52
CA GLU A 166 -14.18 17.40 -0.65
C GLU A 166 -13.57 18.13 -1.86
N PRO A 167 -13.72 17.60 -3.09
CA PRO A 167 -14.56 16.46 -3.45
C PRO A 167 -13.82 15.11 -3.42
N ILE A 168 -12.55 15.05 -3.00
CA ILE A 168 -11.73 13.83 -3.08
C ILE A 168 -12.34 12.73 -2.20
N HIS A 169 -12.70 13.06 -0.97
CA HIS A 169 -13.27 12.10 -0.03
C HIS A 169 -14.61 11.50 -0.51
N SER A 170 -15.55 12.29 -1.02
CA SER A 170 -16.78 11.75 -1.59
C SER A 170 -16.54 10.94 -2.86
N ASN A 171 -15.72 11.43 -3.80
CA ASN A 171 -15.41 10.73 -5.04
C ASN A 171 -14.75 9.36 -4.78
N PHE A 172 -13.78 9.31 -3.87
CA PHE A 172 -13.13 8.08 -3.43
C PHE A 172 -14.12 7.03 -2.92
N ARG A 173 -15.05 7.46 -2.05
CA ARG A 173 -16.07 6.56 -1.51
C ARG A 173 -17.07 6.14 -2.57
N GLU A 174 -17.44 7.02 -3.49
CA GLU A 174 -18.35 6.69 -4.58
C GLU A 174 -17.74 5.69 -5.56
N ASP A 175 -16.52 5.93 -6.04
CA ASP A 175 -15.79 5.01 -6.91
C ASP A 175 -15.70 3.60 -6.30
N MET A 176 -15.40 3.51 -5.00
CA MET A 176 -15.39 2.22 -4.29
C MET A 176 -16.76 1.55 -4.26
N LYS A 177 -17.82 2.29 -3.91
CA LYS A 177 -19.19 1.77 -3.83
C LYS A 177 -19.68 1.32 -5.20
N GLU A 178 -19.51 2.13 -6.24
CA GLU A 178 -19.93 1.82 -7.61
C GLU A 178 -19.21 0.56 -8.12
N TRP A 179 -17.90 0.48 -7.90
CA TRP A 179 -17.12 -0.67 -8.35
C TRP A 179 -17.54 -1.97 -7.65
N LEU A 180 -17.80 -1.92 -6.34
CA LEU A 180 -18.28 -3.06 -5.58
C LEU A 180 -19.72 -3.44 -5.97
N ALA A 181 -20.62 -2.47 -6.09
CA ALA A 181 -22.03 -2.69 -6.45
C ALA A 181 -22.18 -3.34 -7.82
N ALA A 182 -21.31 -3.01 -8.79
CA ALA A 182 -21.30 -3.62 -10.10
C ALA A 182 -20.87 -5.10 -10.11
N ARG A 183 -20.34 -5.63 -9.00
CA ARG A 183 -19.75 -6.97 -8.89
C ARG A 183 -20.31 -7.81 -7.72
N TRP A 184 -21.24 -7.25 -6.96
CA TRP A 184 -21.86 -7.87 -5.80
C TRP A 184 -22.86 -8.96 -6.17
#